data_AF-A0A3D4WXH2-F1
#
_entry.id   AF-A0A3D4WXH2-F1
#
_cell.length_a   1.000
_cell.length_b   1.000
_cell.length_c   1.000
_cell.angle_alpha   90.00
_cell.angle_beta   90.00
_cell.angle_gamma   90.00
#
_symmetry.space_group_name_H-M   'P 1'
#
loop_
_entity.id
_entity.type
_entity.pdbx_description
1 polymer ?
#
loop_
_entity_poly.entity_id
_entity_poly.type
_entity_poly.pdbx_seq_one_letter_code
_entity_poly.pdbx_strand_id
1 'polypeptide(L)'
;MLGAAAATAAVPALIKELLSVTPAQASTIGDVEHVVIFMQENRSFDHYFGSLRGVRGFGDPTAITNVFKQPAGSGTRLPWRMNTTATSGQCSDDPDHTRTGLTTVWNNGKHDQWVNRIGALTMGHFVRQDMEFYYALADAFTICDNNFCSVMGPT
;
A
#
# COMPACT_ATOMS: atom_id res chain seq x y z
N MET A 1 -0.99 9.88 -35.03
CA MET A 1 -1.46 9.27 -33.77
C MET A 1 -0.24 8.71 -33.06
N LEU A 2 0.20 9.31 -31.95
CA LEU A 2 1.29 8.73 -31.15
C LEU A 2 0.71 7.60 -30.29
N GLY A 3 1.07 6.36 -30.61
CA GLY A 3 0.76 5.21 -29.75
C GLY A 3 1.63 5.27 -28.50
N ALA A 4 1.01 5.35 -27.33
CA ALA A 4 1.71 5.16 -26.07
C ALA A 4 2.16 3.70 -26.00
N ALA A 5 3.47 3.46 -26.06
CA ALA A 5 4.04 2.17 -25.71
C ALA A 5 3.84 2.00 -24.20
N ALA A 6 2.88 1.15 -23.80
CA ALA A 6 2.81 0.69 -22.42
C ALA A 6 4.09 -0.10 -22.15
N ALA A 7 4.99 0.44 -21.33
CA ALA A 7 6.10 -0.33 -20.80
C ALA A 7 5.52 -1.48 -19.99
N THR A 8 5.46 -2.68 -20.58
CA THR A 8 5.13 -3.90 -19.86
C THR A 8 6.28 -4.12 -18.88
N ALA A 9 6.06 -3.80 -17.60
CA ALA A 9 6.96 -4.22 -16.54
C ALA A 9 7.14 -5.75 -16.68
N ALA A 10 8.37 -6.21 -16.69
CA ALA A 10 8.64 -7.64 -16.81
C ALA A 10 8.03 -8.34 -15.60
N VAL A 11 6.99 -9.15 -15.83
CA VAL A 11 6.41 -9.98 -14.78
C VAL A 11 7.54 -10.88 -14.23
N PRO A 12 7.81 -10.86 -12.91
CA PRO A 12 8.86 -11.70 -12.32
C PRO A 12 8.65 -13.17 -12.69
N ALA A 13 9.74 -13.91 -12.92
CA ALA A 13 9.68 -15.30 -13.38
C ALA A 13 8.77 -16.17 -12.51
N LEU A 14 8.84 -15.98 -11.18
CA LEU A 14 7.98 -16.66 -10.21
C LEU A 14 6.48 -16.39 -10.45
N ILE A 15 6.09 -15.15 -10.75
CA ILE A 15 4.68 -14.81 -11.02
C ILE A 15 4.23 -15.43 -12.35
N LYS A 16 5.11 -15.47 -13.37
CA LYS A 16 4.80 -16.15 -14.64
C LYS A 16 4.58 -17.65 -14.44
N GLU A 17 5.41 -18.29 -13.63
CA GLU A 17 5.26 -19.70 -13.26
C GLU A 17 3.93 -19.93 -12.55
N LEU A 18 3.58 -19.10 -11.56
CA LEU A 18 2.30 -19.19 -10.85
C LEU A 18 1.10 -19.04 -11.78
N LEU A 19 1.15 -18.08 -12.71
CA LEU A 19 0.07 -17.87 -13.70
C LEU A 19 -0.02 -18.97 -14.76
N SER A 20 1.02 -19.80 -14.91
CA SER A 20 1.01 -20.95 -15.82
C SER A 20 0.33 -22.19 -15.23
N VAL A 21 0.10 -22.20 -13.92
CA VAL A 21 -0.62 -23.27 -13.24
C VAL A 21 -2.10 -23.15 -13.59
N THR A 22 -2.66 -24.19 -14.22
CA THR A 22 -4.11 -24.29 -14.40
C THR A 22 -4.76 -24.39 -13.01
N PRO A 23 -5.59 -23.42 -12.59
CA PRO A 23 -6.26 -23.51 -11.30
C PRO A 23 -7.14 -24.77 -11.28
N ALA A 24 -7.13 -25.50 -10.16
CA ALA A 24 -8.11 -26.55 -9.95
C ALA A 24 -9.52 -25.93 -10.05
N GLN A 25 -10.48 -26.69 -10.59
CA GLN A 25 -11.85 -26.24 -10.71
C GLN A 25 -12.47 -26.14 -9.32
N ALA A 26 -12.37 -24.96 -8.69
CA ALA A 26 -13.00 -24.67 -7.41
C ALA A 26 -14.40 -24.09 -7.65
N SER A 27 -15.40 -24.68 -7.01
CA SER A 27 -16.81 -24.30 -7.08
C SER A 27 -17.25 -23.56 -5.82
N THR A 28 -16.73 -23.95 -4.66
CA THR A 28 -17.04 -23.36 -3.35
C THR A 28 -15.78 -23.19 -2.51
N ILE A 29 -15.88 -22.44 -1.42
CA ILE A 29 -14.78 -22.35 -0.45
C ILE A 29 -14.41 -23.72 0.18
N GLY A 30 -15.33 -24.69 0.14
CA GLY A 30 -15.08 -26.05 0.62
C GLY A 30 -14.05 -26.83 -0.20
N ASP A 31 -13.74 -26.36 -1.42
CA ASP A 31 -12.72 -26.97 -2.28
C ASP A 31 -11.29 -26.51 -1.90
N VAL A 32 -11.14 -25.59 -0.94
CA VAL A 32 -9.83 -25.12 -0.46
C VAL A 32 -9.30 -26.07 0.62
N GLU A 33 -8.30 -26.87 0.27
CA GLU A 33 -7.67 -27.84 1.18
C GLU A 33 -6.63 -27.21 2.12
N HIS A 34 -5.96 -26.15 1.65
CA HIS A 34 -4.86 -25.52 2.38
C HIS A 34 -4.94 -24.01 2.30
N VAL A 35 -4.79 -23.37 3.47
CA VAL A 35 -4.63 -21.92 3.58
C VAL A 35 -3.26 -21.64 4.17
N VAL A 36 -2.40 -21.00 3.39
CA VAL A 36 -1.08 -20.53 3.85
C VAL A 36 -1.18 -19.03 4.07
N ILE A 37 -0.92 -18.60 5.31
CA ILE A 37 -1.00 -17.18 5.69
C ILE A 37 0.42 -16.65 5.90
N PHE A 38 0.84 -15.73 5.03
CA PHE A 38 2.07 -14.97 5.21
C PHE A 38 1.75 -13.63 5.85
N MET A 39 2.15 -13.44 7.10
CA MET A 39 1.94 -12.19 7.84
C MET A 39 3.18 -11.30 7.72
N GLN A 40 2.98 -10.11 7.17
CA GLN A 40 4.01 -9.07 7.05
C GLN A 40 3.85 -8.03 8.15
N GLU A 41 4.93 -7.32 8.46
CA GLU A 41 4.98 -6.33 9.54
C GLU A 41 4.87 -4.89 9.02
N ASN A 42 4.29 -4.02 9.85
CA ASN A 42 4.53 -2.56 9.95
C ASN A 42 4.45 -1.75 8.66
N ARG A 43 3.55 -2.13 7.73
CA ARG A 43 3.35 -1.41 6.46
C ARG A 43 1.87 -1.19 6.20
N SER A 44 1.49 0.08 5.99
CA SER A 44 0.12 0.44 5.63
C SER A 44 -0.16 0.12 4.16
N PHE A 45 -1.45 0.00 3.82
CA PHE A 45 -1.86 -0.21 2.43
C PHE A 45 -1.36 0.91 1.52
N ASP A 46 -1.57 2.18 1.89
CA ASP A 46 -1.15 3.33 1.09
C ASP A 46 0.36 3.41 0.89
N HIS A 47 1.14 2.92 1.86
CA HIS A 47 2.60 2.90 1.76
C HIS A 47 3.09 1.93 0.67
N TYR A 48 2.45 0.78 0.47
CA TYR A 48 2.81 -0.16 -0.60
C TYR A 48 2.02 0.09 -1.88
N PHE A 49 0.69 0.17 -1.77
CA PHE A 49 -0.24 0.07 -2.89
C PHE A 49 -1.06 1.33 -3.13
N GLY A 50 -0.84 2.43 -2.41
CA GLY A 50 -1.59 3.68 -2.61
C GLY A 50 -1.47 4.25 -4.04
N SER A 51 -0.43 3.87 -4.79
CA SER A 51 -0.24 4.25 -6.20
C SER A 51 -0.69 3.17 -7.22
N LEU A 52 -1.17 2.02 -6.76
CA LEU A 52 -1.66 0.94 -7.62
C LEU A 52 -2.92 1.39 -8.36
N ARG A 53 -3.02 1.07 -9.65
CA ARG A 53 -4.19 1.45 -10.45
C ARG A 53 -5.40 0.61 -10.04
N GLY A 54 -6.55 1.27 -9.84
CA GLY A 54 -7.83 0.61 -9.55
C GLY A 54 -8.16 0.48 -8.06
N VAL A 55 -7.22 0.80 -7.16
CA VAL A 55 -7.51 0.87 -5.72
C VAL A 55 -7.99 2.26 -5.34
N ARG A 56 -8.66 2.38 -4.19
CA ARG A 56 -9.00 3.67 -3.56
C ARG A 56 -7.77 4.34 -2.92
N GLY A 57 -6.84 4.75 -3.78
CA GLY A 57 -5.53 5.33 -3.39
C GLY A 57 -5.33 6.76 -3.88
N PHE A 58 -4.07 7.16 -4.06
CA PHE A 58 -3.67 8.54 -4.40
C PHE A 58 -4.23 9.06 -5.73
N GLY A 59 -4.61 8.15 -6.64
CA GLY A 59 -5.20 8.46 -7.94
C GLY A 59 -6.72 8.28 -8.02
N ASP A 60 -7.41 8.04 -6.89
CA ASP A 60 -8.85 7.82 -6.87
C ASP A 60 -9.61 9.11 -7.26
N PRO A 61 -10.34 9.13 -8.39
CA PRO A 61 -11.09 10.31 -8.83
C PRO A 61 -12.33 10.61 -7.95
N THR A 62 -12.74 9.67 -7.10
CA THR A 62 -13.88 9.80 -6.19
C THR A 62 -13.48 10.26 -4.79
N ALA A 63 -12.17 10.37 -4.53
CA ALA A 63 -11.65 10.78 -3.24
C ALA A 63 -12.07 12.22 -2.89
N ILE A 64 -12.28 12.46 -1.59
CA ILE A 64 -12.51 13.81 -1.06
C ILE A 64 -11.28 14.67 -1.39
N THR A 65 -11.52 15.89 -1.85
CA THR A 65 -10.44 16.81 -2.21
C THR A 65 -9.49 17.03 -1.03
N ASN A 66 -8.18 16.93 -1.28
CA ASN A 66 -7.11 17.08 -0.29
C ASN A 66 -7.13 16.04 0.85
N VAL A 67 -7.80 14.89 0.71
CA VAL A 67 -7.85 13.85 1.78
C VAL A 67 -6.48 13.40 2.28
N PHE A 68 -5.45 13.40 1.42
CA PHE A 68 -4.08 13.04 1.79
C PHE A 68 -3.21 14.21 2.28
N LYS A 69 -3.72 15.44 2.29
CA LYS A 69 -2.96 16.63 2.69
C LYS A 69 -2.94 16.75 4.21
N GLN A 70 -1.79 16.48 4.81
CA GLN A 70 -1.61 16.52 6.26
C GLN A 70 -1.12 17.89 6.74
N PRO A 71 -1.66 18.44 7.84
CA PRO A 71 -1.04 19.52 8.59
C PRO A 71 0.40 19.16 9.01
N ALA A 72 1.32 20.11 8.89
CA ALA A 72 2.73 19.94 9.22
C ALA A 72 3.30 21.27 9.77
N GLY A 73 3.20 21.47 11.09
CA GLY A 73 3.51 22.76 11.71
C GLY A 73 2.60 23.87 11.17
N SER A 74 3.18 24.96 10.66
CA SER A 74 2.43 26.05 9.99
C SER A 74 2.07 25.75 8.53
N GLY A 75 2.55 24.64 7.98
CA GLY A 75 2.36 24.25 6.58
C GLY A 75 1.60 22.93 6.45
N THR A 76 1.79 22.28 5.30
CA THR A 76 1.20 20.97 5.01
C THR A 76 2.17 20.06 4.28
N ARG A 77 1.95 18.75 4.38
CA ARG A 77 2.72 17.71 3.70
C ARG A 77 1.77 16.83 2.88
N LEU A 78 2.17 16.54 1.65
CA LEU A 78 1.54 15.54 0.78
C LEU A 78 2.36 14.25 0.79
N PRO A 79 1.75 13.11 0.40
CA PRO A 79 2.49 11.90 0.17
C PRO A 79 3.63 12.11 -0.83
N TRP A 80 4.75 11.40 -0.64
CA TRP A 80 5.88 11.44 -1.57
C TRP A 80 6.46 10.05 -1.81
N ARG A 81 6.99 9.85 -3.01
CA ARG A 81 7.67 8.60 -3.36
C ARG A 81 8.99 8.45 -2.61
N MET A 82 9.17 7.33 -1.91
CA MET A 82 10.45 6.87 -1.38
C MET A 82 11.24 6.13 -2.47
N ASN A 83 11.91 6.89 -3.35
CA ASN A 83 12.57 6.33 -4.53
C ASN A 83 13.77 5.43 -4.17
N THR A 84 13.62 4.12 -4.31
CA THR A 84 14.62 3.13 -3.91
C THR A 84 15.84 3.09 -4.82
N THR A 85 15.79 3.71 -6.00
CA THR A 85 16.96 3.84 -6.88
C THR A 85 17.86 5.01 -6.49
N ALA A 86 17.37 5.94 -5.67
CA ALA A 86 18.07 7.16 -5.29
C ALA A 86 18.29 7.28 -3.77
N THR A 87 17.49 6.56 -2.97
CA THR A 87 17.59 6.56 -1.51
C THR A 87 17.45 5.13 -0.98
N SER A 88 17.91 4.90 0.25
CA SER A 88 17.64 3.65 0.98
C SER A 88 16.22 3.65 1.55
N GLY A 89 15.21 3.98 0.73
CA GLY A 89 13.81 4.12 1.17
C GLY A 89 13.25 2.87 1.85
N GLN A 90 13.74 1.69 1.49
CA GLN A 90 13.37 0.41 2.14
C GLN A 90 13.91 0.27 3.57
N CYS A 91 14.96 1.02 3.92
CA CYS A 91 15.59 1.03 5.24
C CYS A 91 15.15 2.24 6.09
N SER A 92 13.95 2.79 5.83
CA SER A 92 13.41 3.89 6.63
C SER A 92 13.16 3.47 8.07
N ASP A 93 13.33 4.39 9.01
CA ASP A 93 12.97 4.19 10.41
C ASP A 93 11.51 3.76 10.56
N ASP A 94 11.26 2.89 11.53
CA ASP A 94 9.91 2.43 11.83
C ASP A 94 9.12 3.54 12.55
N PRO A 95 7.96 3.96 12.01
CA PRO A 95 7.13 4.96 12.68
C PRO A 95 6.48 4.41 13.96
N ASP A 96 5.98 5.30 14.80
CA ASP A 96 5.23 4.94 16.01
C ASP A 96 3.90 4.25 15.68
N HIS A 97 3.77 2.96 16.01
CA HIS A 97 2.55 2.15 15.85
C HIS A 97 1.74 1.99 17.15
N THR A 98 2.10 2.71 18.22
CA THR A 98 1.40 2.58 19.51
C THR A 98 -0.07 2.95 19.39
N ARG A 99 -0.92 2.30 20.20
CA ARG A 99 -2.33 2.64 20.30
C ARG A 99 -2.56 4.13 20.51
N THR A 100 -1.79 4.75 21.42
CA THR A 100 -1.89 6.19 21.71
C THR A 100 -1.52 7.05 20.50
N GLY A 101 -0.46 6.70 19.76
CA GLY A 101 -0.10 7.36 18.51
C GLY A 101 -1.23 7.29 17.48
N LEU A 102 -1.71 6.08 17.20
CA LEU A 102 -2.75 5.84 16.20
C LEU A 102 -4.11 6.46 16.57
N THR A 103 -4.52 6.43 17.84
CA THR A 103 -5.77 7.12 18.26
C THR A 103 -5.67 8.63 18.17
N THR A 104 -4.47 9.20 18.36
CA THR A 104 -4.23 10.63 18.17
C THR A 104 -4.31 10.99 16.69
N VAL A 105 -3.71 10.16 15.83
CA VAL A 105 -3.80 10.28 14.37
C VAL A 105 -5.23 10.23 13.87
N TRP A 106 -6.02 9.26 14.37
CA TRP A 106 -7.43 9.11 14.00
C TRP A 106 -8.23 10.41 14.22
N ASN A 107 -7.93 11.16 15.29
CA ASN A 107 -8.50 12.47 15.60
C ASN A 107 -10.01 12.58 15.29
N ASN A 108 -10.82 11.76 15.95
CA ASN A 108 -12.28 11.72 15.75
C ASN A 108 -12.69 11.45 14.28
N GLY A 109 -11.93 10.62 13.57
CA GLY A 109 -12.16 10.25 12.17
C GLY A 109 -11.56 11.22 11.14
N LYS A 110 -10.88 12.29 11.55
CA LYS A 110 -10.27 13.25 10.62
C LYS A 110 -8.99 12.75 9.97
N HIS A 111 -8.26 11.84 10.62
CA HIS A 111 -6.99 11.32 10.12
C HIS A 111 -5.97 12.40 9.71
N ASP A 112 -5.85 13.49 10.48
CA ASP A 112 -5.09 14.70 10.13
C ASP A 112 -3.89 14.99 11.06
N GLN A 113 -3.46 14.02 11.88
CA GLN A 113 -2.29 14.19 12.76
C GLN A 113 -1.10 13.29 12.40
N TRP A 114 -1.06 12.65 11.23
CA TRP A 114 0.03 11.73 10.88
C TRP A 114 1.42 12.40 11.00
N VAL A 115 1.56 13.59 10.43
CA VAL A 115 2.86 14.30 10.42
C VAL A 115 3.15 14.97 11.76
N ASN A 116 2.16 15.62 12.37
CA ASN A 116 2.36 16.33 13.64
C ASN A 116 2.58 15.38 14.83
N ARG A 117 1.98 14.18 14.81
CA ARG A 117 2.09 13.21 15.92
C ARG A 117 3.19 12.18 15.71
N ILE A 118 3.28 11.58 14.53
CA ILE A 118 4.19 10.45 14.29
C ILE A 118 5.44 10.93 13.56
N GLY A 119 5.26 11.81 12.57
CA GLY A 119 6.36 12.44 11.84
C GLY A 119 6.19 12.31 10.34
N ALA A 120 6.99 13.08 9.60
CA ALA A 120 6.83 13.19 8.17
C ALA A 120 6.92 11.85 7.45
N LEU A 121 7.79 10.92 7.88
CA LEU A 121 8.02 9.62 7.23
C LEU A 121 6.75 8.81 6.97
N THR A 122 5.70 9.02 7.77
CA THR A 122 4.36 8.41 7.56
C THR A 122 3.73 8.71 6.21
N MET A 123 4.17 9.78 5.54
CA MET A 123 3.66 10.19 4.23
C MET A 123 4.53 9.69 3.08
N GLY A 124 5.64 8.99 3.35
CA GLY A 124 6.39 8.34 2.28
C GLY A 124 5.69 7.07 1.82
N HIS A 125 5.72 6.81 0.52
CA HIS A 125 5.13 5.61 -0.08
C HIS A 125 6.02 5.07 -1.21
N PHE A 126 5.81 3.82 -1.58
CA PHE A 126 6.42 3.21 -2.74
C PHE A 126 5.51 3.31 -3.96
N VAL A 127 6.11 3.18 -5.14
CA VAL A 127 5.41 2.94 -6.40
C VAL A 127 5.85 1.61 -6.99
N ARG A 128 5.24 1.21 -8.11
CA ARG A 128 5.55 -0.05 -8.81
C ARG A 128 7.04 -0.31 -8.99
N GLN A 129 7.80 0.70 -9.39
CA GLN A 129 9.24 0.60 -9.63
C GLN A 129 10.05 0.31 -8.35
N ASP A 130 9.52 0.68 -7.18
CA ASP A 130 10.19 0.43 -5.90
C ASP A 130 9.83 -0.96 -5.32
N MET A 131 8.71 -1.54 -5.78
CA MET A 131 8.08 -2.76 -5.22
C MET A 131 7.53 -3.68 -6.33
N GLU A 132 8.36 -3.98 -7.35
CA GLU A 132 7.92 -4.65 -8.58
C GLU A 132 7.23 -6.00 -8.34
N PHE A 133 7.77 -6.81 -7.44
CA PHE A 133 7.20 -8.11 -7.10
C PHE A 133 5.78 -8.01 -6.52
N TYR A 134 5.58 -7.12 -5.55
CA TYR A 134 4.28 -6.95 -4.89
C TYR A 134 3.22 -6.39 -5.84
N TYR A 135 3.59 -5.45 -6.71
CA TYR A 135 2.67 -4.93 -7.72
C TYR A 135 2.33 -6.00 -8.77
N ALA A 136 3.29 -6.82 -9.19
CA ALA A 136 3.02 -7.93 -10.10
C ALA A 136 2.11 -8.99 -9.47
N LEU A 137 2.28 -9.28 -8.17
CA LEU A 137 1.41 -10.18 -7.43
C LEU A 137 -0.02 -9.63 -7.33
N ALA A 138 -0.16 -8.34 -7.03
CA ALA A 138 -1.46 -7.67 -6.95
C ALA A 138 -2.17 -7.54 -8.31
N ASP A 139 -1.43 -7.46 -9.42
CA ASP A 139 -2.01 -7.49 -10.77
C ASP A 139 -2.50 -8.90 -11.16
N ALA A 140 -1.81 -9.94 -10.69
CA ALA A 140 -2.08 -11.33 -11.02
C ALA A 140 -3.22 -11.95 -10.19
N PHE A 141 -3.42 -11.45 -8.96
CA PHE A 141 -4.35 -12.03 -7.99
C PHE A 141 -5.22 -10.95 -7.33
N THR A 142 -6.09 -11.37 -6.41
CA THR A 142 -6.97 -10.46 -5.69
C THR A 142 -6.21 -9.64 -4.64
N ILE A 143 -6.48 -8.34 -4.60
CA ILE A 143 -6.06 -7.43 -3.54
C ILE A 143 -7.29 -6.82 -2.85
N CYS A 144 -7.23 -6.68 -1.51
CA CYS A 144 -8.30 -6.09 -0.71
C CYS A 144 -7.90 -4.67 -0.25
N ASP A 145 -8.45 -3.64 -0.88
CA ASP A 145 -8.19 -2.22 -0.56
C ASP A 145 -9.14 -1.64 0.52
N ASN A 146 -9.82 -2.53 1.26
CA ASN A 146 -10.71 -2.19 2.38
C ASN A 146 -10.55 -3.19 3.55
N ASN A 147 -9.32 -3.61 3.83
CA ASN A 147 -8.99 -4.54 4.89
C ASN A 147 -8.24 -3.82 6.01
N PHE A 148 -8.69 -3.97 7.26
CA PHE A 148 -8.16 -3.22 8.40
C PHE A 148 -7.76 -4.17 9.53
N CYS A 149 -6.80 -3.73 10.36
CA CYS A 149 -6.50 -4.42 11.61
C CYS A 149 -7.72 -4.37 12.55
N SER A 150 -7.90 -5.42 13.35
CA SER A 150 -9.01 -5.52 14.31
C SER A 150 -8.94 -4.46 15.41
N VAL A 151 -7.76 -3.91 15.67
CA VAL A 151 -7.51 -2.89 16.70
C VAL A 151 -6.45 -1.89 16.21
N MET A 152 -6.57 -0.63 16.65
CA MET A 152 -5.49 0.35 16.48
C MET A 152 -4.40 0.10 17.54
N GLY A 153 -3.30 -0.51 17.14
CA GLY A 153 -2.17 -0.77 18.01
C GLY A 153 -1.03 -1.51 17.29
N PRO A 154 0.06 -1.76 18.03
CA PRO A 154 1.20 -2.51 17.51
C PRO A 154 0.89 -4.01 17.46
N THR A 155 1.86 -4.77 16.94
CA THR A 155 1.92 -6.23 16.96
C THR A 155 1.86 -6.81 18.37
#